data_AF-A0A7S0MDD1-F1
#
_entry.id   AF-A0A7S0MDD1-F1
#
_cell.length_a   1.000
_cell.length_b   1.000
_cell.length_c   1.000
_cell.angle_alpha   90.00
_cell.angle_beta   90.00
_cell.angle_gamma   90.00
#
_symmetry.space_group_name_H-M   'P 1'
#
loop_
_entity.id
_entity.type
_entity.pdbx_description
1 polymer ?
#
loop_
_entity_poly.entity_id
_entity_poly.type
_entity_poly.pdbx_seq_one_letter_code
_entity_poly.pdbx_strand_id
1 'polypeptide(L)'
;LASVLGPPFSVPPVPTMAMPPLDPELRTTIEKTAGYCSRNGKKFEDMVREREGGNPKFSFLHDGCEGNQYFRWRVWCHLQGMTEPDMAQLLAQAFPIPSAEGQAELEGLMASLTGSKDSIRALRSWIMSNEASIDWICVQLQARVDAL
;
A
#
# COMPACT_ATOMS: atom_id res chain seq x y z
N LEU A 1 2.78 3.87 47.71
CA LEU A 1 1.90 2.87 47.06
C LEU A 1 1.02 3.56 46.02
N ALA A 2 1.54 3.76 44.81
CA ALA A 2 0.71 4.09 43.65
C ALA A 2 1.41 3.49 42.43
N SER A 3 1.10 2.22 42.16
CA SER A 3 1.50 1.53 40.95
C SER A 3 0.82 2.21 39.77
N VAL A 4 1.59 2.86 38.90
CA VAL A 4 1.15 3.23 37.57
C VAL A 4 1.00 1.93 36.78
N LEU A 5 -0.22 1.37 36.81
CA LEU A 5 -0.62 0.35 35.84
C LEU A 5 -0.66 1.07 34.48
N GLY A 6 0.37 0.85 33.66
CA GLY A 6 0.30 1.18 32.25
C GLY A 6 -0.87 0.44 31.59
N PRO A 7 -1.39 0.95 30.45
CA PRO A 7 -2.50 0.30 29.76
C PRO A 7 -2.16 -1.16 29.43
N PRO A 8 -3.09 -2.11 29.62
CA PRO A 8 -2.81 -3.55 29.61
C PRO A 8 -2.46 -4.15 28.24
N PHE A 9 -2.33 -3.34 27.19
CA PHE A 9 -1.92 -3.80 25.87
C PHE A 9 -1.05 -2.73 25.25
N SER A 10 0.20 -3.08 24.91
CA SER A 10 1.00 -2.31 23.96
C SER A 10 0.14 -2.14 22.71
N VAL A 11 -0.47 -0.96 22.55
CA VAL A 11 -1.10 -0.58 21.28
C VAL A 11 0.03 -0.73 20.26
N PRO A 12 -0.04 -1.69 19.32
CA PRO A 12 0.97 -1.74 18.27
C PRO A 12 0.94 -0.36 17.59
N PRO A 13 2.11 0.25 17.33
CA PRO A 13 2.15 1.55 16.67
C PRO A 13 1.25 1.49 15.44
N VAL A 14 0.43 2.54 15.24
CA VAL A 14 -0.49 2.62 14.09
C VAL A 14 0.33 2.33 12.83
N PRO A 15 0.02 1.28 12.06
CA PRO A 15 0.80 0.95 10.89
C PRO A 15 0.73 2.09 9.88
N THR A 16 1.84 2.34 9.20
CA THR A 16 1.89 3.29 8.09
C THR A 16 0.83 2.91 7.07
N MET A 17 0.02 3.89 6.67
CA MET A 17 -0.93 3.70 5.57
C MET A 17 -0.16 3.40 4.29
N ALA A 18 -0.59 2.38 3.56
CA ALA A 18 0.07 1.94 2.34
C ALA A 18 -0.94 1.81 1.21
N MET A 19 -0.49 2.04 -0.02
CA MET A 19 -1.30 1.76 -1.20
C MET A 19 -1.47 0.25 -1.40
N PRO A 20 -2.59 -0.18 -2.01
CA PRO A 20 -2.75 -1.57 -2.38
C PRO A 20 -1.69 -2.00 -3.41
N PRO A 21 -1.22 -3.26 -3.37
CA PRO A 21 -0.30 -3.79 -4.38
C PRO A 21 -0.83 -3.66 -5.80
N LEU A 22 0.09 -3.54 -6.76
CA LEU A 22 -0.25 -3.43 -8.17
C LEU A 22 -0.87 -4.74 -8.70
N ASP A 23 -0.34 -5.88 -8.28
CA ASP A 23 -0.89 -7.20 -8.59
C ASP A 23 -2.30 -7.38 -7.96
N PRO A 24 -3.36 -7.52 -8.78
CA PRO A 24 -4.72 -7.73 -8.31
C PRO A 24 -4.91 -9.04 -7.52
N GLU A 25 -4.15 -10.09 -7.85
CA GLU A 25 -4.24 -11.38 -7.13
C GLU A 25 -3.63 -11.27 -5.73
N LEU A 26 -2.44 -10.68 -5.62
CA LEU A 26 -1.81 -10.38 -4.34
C LEU A 26 -2.69 -9.48 -3.47
N ARG A 27 -3.22 -8.38 -4.06
CA ARG A 27 -4.16 -7.49 -3.38
C ARG A 27 -5.32 -8.29 -2.80
N THR A 28 -6.08 -9.01 -3.64
CA THR A 28 -7.25 -9.80 -3.22
C THR A 28 -6.90 -10.79 -2.09
N THR A 29 -5.72 -11.41 -2.17
CA THR A 29 -5.25 -12.36 -1.16
C THR A 29 -4.98 -11.66 0.18
N ILE A 30 -4.36 -10.47 0.15
CA ILE A 30 -4.13 -9.64 1.33
C ILE A 30 -5.45 -9.20 1.96
N GLU A 31 -6.41 -8.69 1.17
CA GLU A 31 -7.68 -8.19 1.69
C GLU A 31 -8.45 -9.28 2.45
N LYS A 32 -8.55 -10.47 1.83
CA LYS A 32 -9.19 -11.63 2.46
C LYS A 32 -8.46 -12.02 3.74
N THR A 33 -7.14 -12.19 3.66
CA THR A 33 -6.32 -12.61 4.80
C THR A 33 -6.41 -11.63 5.96
N ALA A 34 -6.41 -10.31 5.69
CA ALA A 34 -6.57 -9.27 6.69
C ALA A 34 -7.93 -9.33 7.39
N GLY A 35 -9.01 -9.56 6.64
CA GLY A 35 -10.35 -9.77 7.20
C GLY A 35 -10.43 -11.01 8.10
N TYR A 36 -9.75 -12.10 7.74
CA TYR A 36 -9.68 -13.28 8.60
C TYR A 36 -8.81 -13.07 9.85
N CYS A 37 -7.64 -12.45 9.70
CA CYS A 37 -6.71 -12.24 10.81
C CYS A 37 -7.26 -11.26 11.85
N SER A 38 -7.96 -10.21 11.42
CA SER A 38 -8.60 -9.27 12.35
C SER A 38 -9.70 -9.92 13.23
N ARG A 39 -10.39 -10.94 12.73
CA ARG A 39 -11.44 -11.68 13.46
C ARG A 39 -10.91 -12.79 14.36
N ASN A 40 -9.87 -13.50 13.91
CA ASN A 40 -9.34 -14.69 14.58
C ASN A 40 -8.10 -14.39 15.45
N GLY A 41 -7.53 -13.19 15.30
CA GLY A 41 -6.37 -12.72 16.07
C GLY A 41 -5.03 -13.27 15.57
N LYS A 42 -3.96 -12.81 16.22
CA LYS A 42 -2.57 -13.06 15.81
C LYS A 42 -2.19 -14.54 15.73
N LYS A 43 -2.77 -15.41 16.58
CA LYS A 43 -2.49 -16.86 16.55
C LYS A 43 -2.86 -17.48 15.20
N PHE A 44 -3.93 -17.00 14.56
CA PHE A 44 -4.33 -17.46 13.24
C PHE A 44 -3.31 -17.03 12.18
N GLU A 45 -2.86 -15.77 12.22
CA GLU A 45 -1.82 -15.27 11.34
C GLU A 45 -0.51 -16.08 11.46
N ASP A 46 -0.09 -16.38 12.69
CA ASP A 46 1.12 -17.18 12.95
C ASP A 46 0.98 -18.60 12.40
N MET A 47 -0.20 -19.23 12.56
CA MET A 47 -0.50 -20.54 11.98
C MET A 47 -0.49 -20.52 10.45
N VAL A 48 -1.09 -19.50 9.82
CA VAL A 48 -1.06 -19.35 8.36
C VAL A 48 0.37 -19.16 7.88
N ARG A 49 1.17 -18.34 8.57
CA ARG A 49 2.59 -18.14 8.24
C ARG A 49 3.40 -19.43 8.33
N GLU A 50 3.16 -20.26 9.35
CA GLU A 50 3.84 -21.54 9.50
C GLU A 50 3.45 -22.53 8.41
N ARG A 51 2.16 -22.62 8.08
CA ARG A 51 1.62 -23.57 7.10
C ARG A 51 1.94 -23.18 5.66
N GLU A 52 1.83 -21.89 5.35
CA GLU A 52 1.97 -21.33 4.00
C GLU A 52 3.31 -20.61 3.81
N GLY A 53 4.29 -20.77 4.72
CA GLY A 53 5.57 -20.04 4.65
C GLY A 53 6.40 -20.34 3.40
N GLY A 54 6.17 -21.47 2.73
CA GLY A 54 6.78 -21.80 1.44
C GLY A 54 5.96 -21.33 0.22
N ASN A 55 4.75 -20.80 0.44
CA ASN A 55 3.84 -20.39 -0.62
C ASN A 55 4.05 -18.90 -0.95
N PRO A 56 4.52 -18.55 -2.16
CA PRO A 56 4.78 -17.16 -2.53
C PRO A 56 3.53 -16.27 -2.46
N LYS A 57 2.32 -16.86 -2.56
CA LYS A 57 1.05 -16.12 -2.39
C LYS A 57 0.87 -15.52 -1.00
N PHE A 58 1.53 -16.08 0.02
CA PHE A 58 1.49 -15.60 1.40
C PHE A 58 2.80 -14.94 1.85
N SER A 59 3.71 -14.65 0.90
CA SER A 59 4.98 -13.97 1.20
C SER A 59 4.79 -12.65 1.95
N PHE A 60 3.71 -11.92 1.67
CA PHE A 60 3.34 -10.67 2.37
C PHE A 60 3.19 -10.83 3.91
N LEU A 61 3.04 -12.04 4.44
CA LEU A 61 3.01 -12.30 5.90
C LEU A 61 4.37 -12.13 6.57
N HIS A 62 5.45 -12.05 5.79
CA HIS A 62 6.81 -11.79 6.24
C HIS A 62 7.16 -10.31 6.07
N ASP A 63 7.92 -9.79 7.03
CA ASP A 63 8.32 -8.39 7.04
C ASP A 63 9.28 -8.10 5.88
N GLY A 64 9.09 -6.95 5.23
CA GLY A 64 9.89 -6.54 4.06
C GLY A 64 9.42 -7.14 2.73
N CYS A 65 8.49 -8.09 2.71
CA CYS A 65 7.87 -8.58 1.48
C CYS A 65 6.85 -7.58 0.92
N GLU A 66 6.64 -7.64 -0.40
CA GLU A 66 5.63 -6.85 -1.09
C GLU A 66 4.25 -7.05 -0.44
N GLY A 67 3.51 -5.96 -0.26
CA GLY A 67 2.18 -5.99 0.32
C GLY A 67 2.11 -6.20 1.84
N ASN A 68 3.23 -6.44 2.53
CA ASN A 68 3.23 -6.58 3.99
C ASN A 68 2.69 -5.32 4.70
N GLN A 69 3.15 -4.13 4.32
CA GLN A 69 2.67 -2.87 4.91
C GLN A 69 1.17 -2.68 4.69
N TYR A 70 0.70 -2.95 3.46
CA TYR A 70 -0.73 -2.90 3.12
C TYR A 70 -1.55 -3.90 3.96
N PHE A 71 -1.04 -5.12 4.13
CA PHE A 71 -1.65 -6.13 4.99
C PHE A 71 -1.77 -5.66 6.45
N ARG A 72 -0.68 -5.11 7.04
CA ARG A 72 -0.70 -4.58 8.42
C ARG A 72 -1.71 -3.46 8.57
N TRP A 73 -1.73 -2.52 7.63
CA TRP A 73 -2.69 -1.42 7.62
C TRP A 73 -4.15 -1.93 7.52
N ARG A 74 -4.43 -2.87 6.61
CA ARG A 74 -5.75 -3.49 6.46
C ARG A 74 -6.22 -4.21 7.72
N VAL A 75 -5.35 -4.98 8.37
CA VAL A 75 -5.67 -5.64 9.66
C VAL A 75 -6.02 -4.59 10.72
N TRP A 76 -5.24 -3.52 10.82
CA TRP A 76 -5.50 -2.44 11.77
C TRP A 76 -6.85 -1.76 11.50
N CYS A 77 -7.16 -1.41 10.25
CA CYS A 77 -8.44 -0.83 9.88
C CYS A 77 -9.63 -1.72 10.29
N HIS A 78 -9.54 -3.02 10.02
CA HIS A 78 -10.58 -3.96 10.44
C HIS A 78 -10.71 -4.06 11.97
N LEU A 79 -9.60 -4.00 12.71
CA LEU A 79 -9.62 -3.97 14.18
C LEU A 79 -10.22 -2.66 14.72
N GLN A 80 -10.13 -1.55 13.98
CA GLN A 80 -10.81 -0.29 14.31
C GLN A 80 -12.30 -0.29 13.91
N GLY A 81 -12.80 -1.38 13.30
CA GLY A 81 -14.19 -1.46 12.82
C GLY A 81 -14.45 -0.64 11.54
N MET A 82 -13.41 -0.25 10.81
CA MET A 82 -13.57 0.48 9.55
C MET A 82 -14.19 -0.40 8.47
N THR A 83 -15.10 0.19 7.70
CA THR A 83 -15.72 -0.45 6.54
C THR A 83 -14.88 -0.27 5.28
N GLU A 84 -15.19 -1.00 4.22
CA GLU A 84 -14.51 -0.83 2.92
C GLU A 84 -14.63 0.62 2.38
N PRO A 85 -15.82 1.26 2.44
CA PRO A 85 -15.93 2.68 2.10
C PRO A 85 -15.03 3.60 2.93
N ASP A 86 -14.92 3.37 4.24
CA ASP A 86 -14.08 4.21 5.11
C ASP A 86 -12.60 4.09 4.73
N MET A 87 -12.14 2.86 4.50
CA MET A 87 -10.77 2.58 4.06
C MET A 87 -10.49 3.19 2.67
N ALA A 88 -11.42 3.04 1.73
CA ALA A 88 -11.30 3.62 0.39
C ALA A 88 -11.23 5.15 0.43
N GLN A 89 -12.04 5.78 1.29
CA GLN A 89 -12.01 7.22 1.48
C GLN A 89 -10.69 7.70 2.12
N LEU A 90 -10.15 6.97 3.09
CA LEU A 90 -8.84 7.28 3.68
C LEU A 90 -7.71 7.17 2.66
N LEU A 91 -7.71 6.11 1.84
CA LEU A 91 -6.73 5.94 0.77
C LEU A 91 -6.82 7.07 -0.26
N ALA A 92 -8.03 7.45 -0.67
CA ALA A 92 -8.22 8.54 -1.63
C ALA A 92 -7.74 9.89 -1.10
N GLN A 93 -7.83 10.13 0.22
CA GLN A 93 -7.32 11.35 0.85
C GLN A 93 -5.81 11.34 1.02
N ALA A 94 -5.23 10.19 1.38
CA ALA A 94 -3.80 10.06 1.62
C ALA A 94 -2.97 9.96 0.33
N PHE A 95 -3.55 9.36 -0.70
CA PHE A 95 -2.91 9.12 -2.00
C PHE A 95 -3.76 9.73 -3.12
N PRO A 96 -3.80 11.07 -3.23
CA PRO A 96 -4.61 11.73 -4.22
C PRO A 96 -4.11 11.38 -5.62
N ILE A 97 -5.05 11.06 -6.51
CA ILE A 97 -4.79 10.83 -7.92
C ILE A 97 -4.91 12.17 -8.66
N PRO A 98 -4.02 12.51 -9.61
CA PRO A 98 -4.14 13.71 -10.42
C PRO A 98 -5.47 13.77 -11.20
N SER A 99 -5.87 14.96 -11.65
CA SER A 99 -7.03 15.12 -12.53
C SER A 99 -6.87 14.31 -13.82
N ALA A 100 -7.96 14.14 -14.58
CA ALA A 100 -7.90 13.47 -15.88
C ALA A 100 -6.89 14.16 -16.83
N GLU A 101 -6.76 15.50 -16.77
CA GLU A 101 -5.73 16.20 -17.53
C GLU A 101 -4.32 15.83 -17.05
N GLY A 102 -4.08 15.83 -15.73
CA GLY A 102 -2.79 15.44 -15.17
C GLY A 102 -2.39 13.99 -15.50
N GLN A 103 -3.36 13.08 -15.53
CA GLN A 103 -3.11 11.69 -15.94
C GLN A 103 -2.68 11.60 -17.42
N ALA A 104 -3.34 12.34 -18.31
CA ALA A 104 -2.97 12.41 -19.73
C ALA A 104 -1.60 13.08 -19.95
N GLU A 105 -1.27 14.10 -19.16
CA GLU A 105 0.06 14.75 -19.20
C GLU A 105 1.17 13.76 -18.81
N LEU A 106 0.99 12.98 -17.74
CA LEU A 106 1.95 11.96 -17.35
C LEU A 106 2.10 10.90 -18.45
N GLU A 107 1.02 10.44 -19.06
CA GLU A 107 1.05 9.48 -20.16
C GLU A 107 1.89 10.00 -21.34
N GLY A 108 1.69 11.26 -21.74
CA GLY A 108 2.49 11.90 -22.79
C GLY A 108 3.97 12.06 -22.42
N LEU A 109 4.26 12.42 -21.17
CA LEU A 109 5.63 12.52 -20.65
C LEU A 109 6.32 11.15 -20.61
N MET A 110 5.61 10.10 -20.20
CA MET A 110 6.12 8.74 -20.24
C MET A 110 6.36 8.29 -21.69
N ALA A 111 5.42 8.53 -22.60
CA ALA A 111 5.58 8.17 -24.02
C ALA A 111 6.79 8.85 -24.68
N SER A 112 7.10 10.08 -24.29
CA SER A 112 8.24 10.85 -24.79
C SER A 112 9.54 10.65 -23.99
N LEU A 113 9.55 9.77 -22.98
CA LEU A 113 10.72 9.47 -22.16
C LEU A 113 11.75 8.65 -22.93
N THR A 114 12.57 9.35 -23.71
CA THR A 114 13.60 8.77 -24.61
C THR A 114 14.98 8.68 -23.96
N GLY A 115 15.11 9.03 -22.68
CA GLY A 115 16.40 9.15 -21.99
C GLY A 115 17.17 10.43 -22.35
N SER A 116 16.62 11.29 -23.21
CA SER A 116 17.20 12.61 -23.48
C SER A 116 17.15 13.50 -22.24
N LYS A 117 18.12 14.42 -22.13
CA LYS A 117 18.20 15.39 -21.03
C LYS A 117 16.91 16.18 -20.86
N ASP A 118 16.29 16.59 -21.98
CA ASP A 118 15.08 17.40 -21.95
C ASP A 118 13.85 16.57 -21.58
N SER A 119 13.73 15.30 -22.04
CA SER A 119 12.65 14.42 -21.58
C SER A 119 12.74 14.11 -20.08
N ILE A 120 13.96 13.91 -19.55
CA ILE A 120 14.16 13.66 -18.11
C ILE A 120 13.83 14.90 -17.29
N ARG A 121 14.23 16.09 -17.76
CA ARG A 121 13.89 17.35 -17.09
C ARG A 121 12.40 17.64 -17.11
N ALA A 122 11.72 17.40 -18.23
CA ALA A 122 10.29 17.62 -18.37
C ALA A 122 9.52 16.73 -17.39
N LEU A 123 9.81 15.43 -17.36
CA LEU A 123 9.20 14.50 -16.41
C LEU A 123 9.48 14.92 -14.96
N ARG A 124 10.74 15.21 -14.61
CA ARG A 124 11.09 15.67 -13.26
C ARG A 124 10.32 16.93 -12.87
N SER A 125 10.27 17.95 -13.75
CA SER A 125 9.59 19.20 -13.47
C SER A 125 8.11 18.98 -13.22
N TRP A 126 7.48 18.10 -14.00
CA TRP A 126 6.08 17.76 -13.82
C TRP A 126 5.81 17.01 -12.51
N ILE A 127 6.66 16.03 -12.17
CA ILE A 127 6.57 15.30 -10.90
C ILE A 127 6.66 16.26 -9.70
N MET A 128 7.57 17.24 -9.76
CA MET A 128 7.70 18.24 -8.69
C MET A 128 6.45 19.13 -8.54
N SER A 129 5.73 19.42 -9.62
CA SER A 129 4.45 20.14 -9.58
C SER A 129 3.27 19.28 -9.09
N ASN A 130 3.44 17.96 -9.05
CA ASN A 130 2.41 16.98 -8.68
C ASN A 130 2.85 16.13 -7.48
N GLU A 131 3.63 16.72 -6.56
CA GLU A 131 4.25 15.99 -5.43
C GLU A 131 3.21 15.33 -4.50
N ALA A 132 2.00 15.90 -4.39
CA ALA A 132 0.91 15.30 -3.62
C ALA A 132 0.53 13.90 -4.12
N SER A 133 0.76 13.63 -5.40
CA SER A 133 0.43 12.36 -6.07
C SER A 133 1.65 11.46 -6.28
N ILE A 134 2.75 11.69 -5.56
CA ILE A 134 4.03 11.00 -5.80
C ILE A 134 3.91 9.48 -5.73
N ASP A 135 3.14 8.95 -4.77
CA ASP A 135 2.89 7.52 -4.64
C ASP A 135 2.22 6.93 -5.90
N TRP A 136 1.17 7.60 -6.39
CA TRP A 136 0.49 7.20 -7.61
C TRP A 136 1.40 7.28 -8.84
N ILE A 137 2.20 8.35 -8.95
CA ILE A 137 3.19 8.54 -10.03
C ILE A 137 4.20 7.39 -10.04
N CYS A 138 4.74 7.02 -8.87
CA CYS A 138 5.68 5.92 -8.72
C CYS A 138 5.09 4.60 -9.23
N VAL A 139 3.82 4.32 -8.93
CA VAL A 139 3.14 3.11 -9.44
C VAL A 139 3.03 3.12 -10.96
N GLN A 140 2.69 4.25 -11.58
CA GLN A 140 2.61 4.32 -13.05
C GLN A 140 3.98 4.10 -13.71
N LEU A 141 5.03 4.68 -13.14
CA LEU A 141 6.40 4.49 -13.64
C LEU A 141 6.86 3.04 -13.48
N GLN A 142 6.57 2.41 -12.34
CA GLN A 142 6.91 1.00 -12.12
C GLN A 142 6.15 0.09 -13.09
N ALA A 143 4.84 0.28 -13.24
CA ALA A 143 4.02 -0.49 -14.16
C ALA A 143 4.53 -0.39 -15.60
N ARG A 144 5.05 0.77 -16.01
CA ARG A 144 5.69 0.94 -17.31
C ARG A 144 7.00 0.15 -17.42
N VAL A 145 7.84 0.16 -16.38
CA VAL A 145 9.09 -0.61 -16.36
C VAL A 145 8.81 -2.11 -16.48
N ASP A 146 7.79 -2.61 -15.79
CA ASP A 146 7.41 -4.04 -15.81
C ASP A 146 6.83 -4.49 -17.16
N ALA A 147 6.39 -3.54 -18.00
CA ALA A 147 5.83 -3.79 -19.32
C ALA A 147 6.86 -3.76 -20.47
N LEU A 148 8.12 -3.43 -20.19
CA LEU A 148 9.23 -3.40 -21.17
C LEU A 148 9.94 -4.76 -21.25
#